data_AF-A0A955VAK9-F1
#
_entry.id   AF-A0A955VAK9-F1
#
_cell.length_a   1.000
_cell.length_b   1.000
_cell.length_c   1.000
_cell.angle_alpha   90.00
_cell.angle_beta   90.00
_cell.angle_gamma   90.00
#
_symmetry.space_group_name_H-M   'P 1'
#
loop_
_entity.id
_entity.type
_entity.pdbx_description
1 polymer ?
#
loop_
_entity_poly.entity_id
_entity_poly.type
_entity_poly.pdbx_seq_one_letter_code
_entity_poly.pdbx_strand_id
1 'polypeptide(L)'
;CDDGDACTTGDCDFVGGCEPGFPIDCDDGDPCTVDDLCDAAGACHGTAKSCDDGMPCTTDSCGADGVCAHALVTGFCRGGASEDVCVANASADPTNTCRICQASGGAEPSWGTLSDGASCSDGDACTTEETCASGVCTSAGTLDCETGDPCIAGSCDHELGCVTTATTAACDDGDPCTVGDTCADRVCQAGGDTLACDDSDACTVDSCVAGLGCDHDPNALCDDHDPCTHDSCLMGGNCQNT
;
A
#
# COMPACT_ATOMS: atom_id res chain seq x y z
N CYS A 1 -64.40 -19.96 31.24
CA CYS A 1 -63.93 -19.89 32.63
C CYS A 1 -62.61 -19.13 32.57
N ASP A 2 -61.81 -19.09 33.63
CA ASP A 2 -60.55 -18.35 33.70
C ASP A 2 -59.53 -19.36 34.26
N ASP A 3 -58.46 -19.65 33.52
CA ASP A 3 -57.42 -20.61 33.90
C ASP A 3 -56.46 -20.03 34.96
N GLY A 4 -56.62 -18.75 35.30
CA GLY A 4 -55.81 -18.01 36.27
C GLY A 4 -54.48 -17.54 35.70
N ASP A 5 -54.21 -17.75 34.40
CA ASP A 5 -53.07 -17.19 33.69
C ASP A 5 -53.50 -15.92 32.97
N ALA A 6 -52.95 -14.78 33.39
CA ALA A 6 -53.29 -13.49 32.80
C ALA A 6 -52.77 -13.33 31.35
N CYS A 7 -51.95 -14.27 30.87
CA CYS A 7 -51.33 -14.28 29.55
C CYS A 7 -52.00 -15.21 28.54
N THR A 8 -53.13 -15.81 28.88
CA THR A 8 -53.92 -16.65 27.98
C THR A 8 -55.29 -16.03 27.72
N THR A 9 -55.89 -16.40 26.59
CA THR A 9 -57.27 -16.04 26.28
C THR A 9 -58.01 -17.21 25.66
N GLY A 10 -59.32 -17.25 25.88
CA GLY A 10 -60.17 -18.32 25.36
C GLY A 10 -60.04 -19.60 26.17
N ASP A 11 -60.07 -19.49 27.50
CA ASP A 11 -59.92 -20.59 28.47
C ASP A 11 -61.21 -21.44 28.54
N CYS A 12 -61.65 -21.92 27.38
CA CYS A 12 -62.80 -22.80 27.25
C CYS A 12 -62.61 -23.79 26.10
N ASP A 13 -62.85 -25.08 26.39
CA ASP A 13 -62.91 -26.11 25.36
C ASP A 13 -64.25 -26.06 24.56
N PHE A 14 -64.34 -26.85 23.49
CA PHE A 14 -65.54 -26.92 22.63
C PHE A 14 -66.79 -27.50 23.32
N VAL A 15 -66.63 -28.08 24.51
CA VAL A 15 -67.68 -28.71 25.33
C VAL A 15 -68.01 -27.88 26.59
N GLY A 16 -67.35 -26.72 26.80
CA GLY A 16 -67.55 -25.82 27.94
C GLY A 16 -66.69 -26.13 29.18
N GLY A 17 -65.69 -27.01 29.06
CA GLY A 17 -64.67 -27.29 30.08
C GLY A 17 -63.58 -26.23 30.16
N CYS A 18 -62.79 -26.27 31.24
CA CYS A 18 -61.75 -25.29 31.55
C CYS A 18 -60.37 -25.86 31.19
N GLU A 19 -59.75 -25.32 30.15
CA GLU A 19 -58.42 -25.68 29.65
C GLU A 19 -57.61 -24.39 29.44
N PRO A 20 -56.27 -24.42 29.54
CA PRO A 20 -55.46 -23.25 29.29
C PRO A 20 -55.70 -22.67 27.90
N GLY A 21 -55.95 -21.37 27.82
CA GLY A 21 -56.23 -20.66 26.58
C GLY A 21 -55.03 -20.55 25.63
N PHE A 22 -55.20 -19.82 24.54
CA PHE A 22 -54.09 -19.46 23.66
C PHE A 22 -53.30 -18.29 24.25
N PRO A 23 -51.96 -18.26 24.12
CA PRO A 23 -51.17 -17.10 24.52
C PRO A 23 -51.72 -15.82 23.88
N ILE A 24 -51.84 -14.75 24.66
CA ILE A 24 -52.22 -13.45 24.12
C ILE A 24 -51.15 -12.98 23.12
N ASP A 25 -51.60 -12.38 22.02
CA ASP A 25 -50.73 -11.62 21.13
C ASP A 25 -50.31 -10.36 21.88
N CYS A 26 -49.10 -10.39 22.43
CA CYS A 26 -48.60 -9.34 23.29
C CYS A 26 -47.83 -8.32 22.46
N ASP A 27 -48.29 -7.09 22.47
CA ASP A 27 -47.61 -5.91 21.94
C ASP A 27 -47.67 -4.86 23.05
N ASP A 28 -46.51 -4.41 23.54
CA ASP A 28 -46.43 -3.41 24.61
C ASP A 28 -46.68 -1.98 24.09
N GLY A 29 -46.81 -1.83 22.77
CA GLY A 29 -47.07 -0.58 22.07
C GLY A 29 -45.87 0.35 22.00
N ASP A 30 -44.69 -0.06 22.49
CA ASP A 30 -43.44 0.68 22.37
C ASP A 30 -42.70 0.25 21.08
N PRO A 31 -42.60 1.11 20.06
CA PRO A 31 -41.91 0.76 18.82
C PRO A 31 -40.37 0.63 19.00
N CYS A 32 -39.85 0.91 20.20
CA CYS A 32 -38.47 0.73 20.61
C CYS A 32 -38.21 -0.56 21.38
N THR A 33 -39.20 -1.44 21.51
CA THR A 33 -39.03 -2.79 22.02
C THR A 33 -39.32 -3.81 20.91
N VAL A 34 -38.81 -5.02 21.11
CA VAL A 34 -39.05 -6.19 20.25
C VAL A 34 -39.21 -7.42 21.13
N ASP A 35 -39.77 -8.49 20.56
CA ASP A 35 -39.98 -9.76 21.25
C ASP A 35 -40.80 -9.58 22.55
N ASP A 36 -41.95 -8.93 22.43
CA ASP A 36 -42.84 -8.60 23.54
C ASP A 36 -43.40 -9.86 24.20
N LEU A 37 -43.27 -9.90 25.52
CA LEU A 37 -43.70 -11.02 26.35
C LEU A 37 -44.68 -10.54 27.41
N CYS A 38 -45.69 -11.37 27.65
CA CYS A 38 -46.62 -11.18 28.74
C CYS A 38 -45.96 -11.59 30.07
N ASP A 39 -46.03 -10.72 31.08
CA ASP A 39 -45.59 -11.02 32.43
C ASP A 39 -46.68 -11.72 33.26
N ALA A 40 -46.32 -12.24 34.43
CA ALA A 40 -47.26 -12.95 35.31
C ALA A 40 -48.45 -12.10 35.83
N ALA A 41 -48.44 -10.78 35.59
CA ALA A 41 -49.54 -9.88 35.91
C ALA A 41 -50.42 -9.55 34.68
N GLY A 42 -50.10 -10.08 33.49
CA GLY A 42 -50.85 -9.86 32.25
C GLY A 42 -50.39 -8.61 31.48
N ALA A 43 -49.26 -8.00 31.83
CA ALA A 43 -48.72 -6.84 31.12
C ALA A 43 -47.69 -7.27 30.06
N CYS A 44 -47.76 -6.67 28.87
CA CYS A 44 -46.77 -6.87 27.81
C CYS A 44 -45.54 -6.01 28.05
N HIS A 45 -44.36 -6.60 27.88
CA HIS A 45 -43.08 -5.88 27.89
C HIS A 45 -42.14 -6.51 26.87
N GLY A 46 -41.50 -5.70 26.06
CA GLY A 46 -40.47 -6.15 25.12
C GLY A 46 -39.05 -5.89 25.57
N THR A 47 -38.12 -6.45 24.81
CA THR A 47 -36.69 -6.21 24.94
C THR A 47 -36.32 -4.96 24.14
N ALA A 48 -35.53 -4.07 24.73
CA ALA A 48 -35.10 -2.85 24.04
C ALA A 48 -34.42 -3.17 22.70
N LYS A 49 -34.95 -2.59 21.63
CA LYS A 49 -34.36 -2.63 20.28
C LYS A 49 -33.00 -1.95 20.30
N SER A 50 -31.99 -2.64 19.78
CA SER A 50 -30.67 -2.03 19.59
C SER A 50 -30.70 -1.06 18.41
N CYS A 51 -30.20 0.16 18.64
CA CYS A 51 -29.97 1.18 17.64
C CYS A 51 -28.48 1.47 17.41
N ASP A 52 -27.58 0.61 17.88
CA ASP A 52 -26.13 0.79 17.73
C ASP A 52 -25.72 0.81 16.24
N ASP A 53 -25.18 1.94 15.76
CA ASP A 53 -24.64 2.08 14.40
C ASP A 53 -23.17 1.64 14.27
N GLY A 54 -22.58 1.17 15.38
CA GLY A 54 -21.20 0.73 15.47
C GLY A 54 -20.19 1.87 15.57
N MET A 55 -20.64 3.13 15.67
CA MET A 55 -19.74 4.28 15.71
C MET A 55 -19.49 4.77 17.14
N PRO A 56 -18.24 4.81 17.62
CA PRO A 56 -17.95 5.18 19.01
C PRO A 56 -18.17 6.67 19.31
N CYS A 57 -18.36 7.50 18.28
CA CYS A 57 -18.61 8.93 18.42
C CYS A 57 -20.09 9.28 18.25
N THR A 58 -21.01 8.32 18.19
CA THR A 58 -22.45 8.58 18.15
C THR A 58 -23.08 8.22 19.50
N THR A 59 -24.22 8.83 19.76
CA THR A 59 -25.14 8.41 20.80
C THR A 59 -26.36 7.86 20.10
N ASP A 60 -26.52 6.55 20.22
CA ASP A 60 -27.64 5.83 19.63
C ASP A 60 -28.85 5.89 20.54
N SER A 61 -29.98 6.21 19.94
CA SER A 61 -31.25 6.31 20.63
C SER A 61 -32.37 5.83 19.73
N CYS A 62 -33.37 5.19 20.31
CA CYS A 62 -34.60 4.88 19.61
C CYS A 62 -35.60 6.01 19.85
N GLY A 63 -36.10 6.60 18.76
CA GLY A 63 -37.12 7.65 18.78
C GLY A 63 -38.50 7.09 19.12
N ALA A 64 -39.42 7.95 19.58
CA ALA A 64 -40.77 7.54 19.96
C ALA A 64 -41.61 6.94 18.81
N ASP A 65 -41.12 7.01 17.57
CA ASP A 65 -41.67 6.40 16.36
C ASP A 65 -40.99 5.06 15.99
N GLY A 66 -40.07 4.56 16.82
CA GLY A 66 -39.29 3.34 16.57
C GLY A 66 -38.10 3.52 15.63
N VAL A 67 -37.85 4.76 15.17
CA VAL A 67 -36.74 5.08 14.26
C VAL A 67 -35.47 5.30 15.06
N CYS A 68 -34.39 4.63 14.67
CA CYS A 68 -33.09 4.83 15.31
C CYS A 68 -32.48 6.18 14.90
N ALA A 69 -31.94 6.88 15.89
CA ALA A 69 -31.24 8.14 15.73
C ALA A 69 -29.83 8.02 16.31
N HIS A 70 -28.84 8.50 15.56
CA HIS A 70 -27.41 8.35 15.86
C HIS A 70 -26.76 9.74 15.96
N ALA A 71 -26.94 10.41 17.09
CA ALA A 71 -26.50 11.78 17.28
C ALA A 71 -24.98 11.85 17.51
N LEU A 72 -24.26 12.66 16.73
CA LEU A 72 -22.81 12.79 16.86
C LEU A 72 -22.43 13.47 18.20
N VAL A 73 -21.49 12.86 18.93
CA VAL A 73 -21.02 13.34 20.23
C VAL A 73 -20.12 14.56 20.06
N THR A 74 -20.24 15.51 20.98
CA THR A 74 -19.40 16.73 20.99
C THR A 74 -17.92 16.39 21.04
N GLY A 75 -17.10 17.11 20.28
CA GLY A 75 -15.66 16.89 20.21
C GLY A 75 -15.22 15.91 19.11
N PHE A 76 -16.15 15.41 18.28
CA PHE A 76 -15.86 14.56 17.14
C PHE A 76 -16.51 15.06 15.86
N CYS A 77 -15.88 14.81 14.72
CA CYS A 77 -16.44 14.95 13.38
C CYS A 77 -16.63 13.55 12.78
N ARG A 78 -17.62 13.42 11.87
CA ARG A 78 -17.68 12.30 10.92
C ARG A 78 -16.76 12.62 9.74
N GLY A 79 -15.94 11.67 9.33
CA GLY A 79 -15.01 11.79 8.21
C GLY A 79 -14.64 10.44 7.61
N GLY A 80 -13.63 10.42 6.75
CA GLY A 80 -13.28 9.23 5.99
C GLY A 80 -14.11 9.08 4.71
N ALA A 81 -13.74 8.12 3.86
CA ALA A 81 -14.35 7.98 2.53
C ALA A 81 -15.85 7.60 2.56
N SER A 82 -16.32 7.06 3.69
CA SER A 82 -17.73 6.73 3.93
C SER A 82 -18.40 7.58 5.01
N GLU A 83 -17.74 8.61 5.56
CA GLU A 83 -18.23 9.42 6.69
C GLU A 83 -18.50 8.62 8.00
N ASP A 84 -18.01 7.37 8.07
CA ASP A 84 -18.16 6.47 9.24
C ASP A 84 -16.92 6.43 10.14
N VAL A 85 -15.98 7.36 9.95
CA VAL A 85 -14.79 7.47 10.80
C VAL A 85 -14.99 8.58 11.81
N CYS A 86 -14.83 8.25 13.08
CA CYS A 86 -14.82 9.21 14.19
C CYS A 86 -13.49 9.95 14.23
N VAL A 87 -13.52 11.24 13.89
CA VAL A 87 -12.33 12.09 13.89
C VAL A 87 -12.39 13.03 15.09
N ALA A 88 -11.40 12.93 15.98
CA ALA A 88 -11.34 13.79 17.15
C ALA A 88 -11.11 15.25 16.76
N ASN A 89 -11.63 16.18 17.57
CA ASN A 89 -11.41 17.61 17.39
C ASN A 89 -9.93 17.94 17.20
N ALA A 90 -9.65 18.88 16.30
CA ALA A 90 -8.32 19.29 15.87
C ALA A 90 -7.49 18.20 15.17
N SER A 91 -8.08 17.06 14.80
CA SER A 91 -7.43 16.04 13.97
C SER A 91 -7.76 16.25 12.48
N ALA A 92 -6.83 15.85 11.61
CA ALA A 92 -7.01 15.95 10.16
C ALA A 92 -8.03 14.92 9.64
N ASP A 93 -8.71 15.25 8.55
CA ASP A 93 -9.58 14.31 7.84
C ASP A 93 -8.72 13.21 7.17
N PRO A 94 -9.01 11.91 7.42
CA PRO A 94 -8.31 10.80 6.77
C PRO A 94 -8.33 10.83 5.23
N THR A 95 -9.29 11.52 4.62
CA THR A 95 -9.42 11.64 3.15
C THR A 95 -8.91 12.95 2.58
N ASN A 96 -8.69 13.94 3.43
CA ASN A 96 -8.15 15.24 3.02
C ASN A 96 -7.43 15.86 4.19
N THR A 97 -6.12 15.66 4.25
CA THR A 97 -5.26 16.15 5.33
C THR A 97 -5.27 17.67 5.49
N CYS A 98 -5.79 18.43 4.51
CA CYS A 98 -6.01 19.88 4.60
C CYS A 98 -7.33 20.28 5.26
N ARG A 99 -8.15 19.33 5.68
CA ARG A 99 -9.32 19.56 6.53
C ARG A 99 -9.00 19.18 7.96
N ILE A 100 -9.49 19.97 8.91
CA ILE A 100 -9.31 19.75 10.34
C ILE A 100 -10.66 19.75 11.04
N CYS A 101 -10.87 18.80 11.95
CA CYS A 101 -12.11 18.72 12.71
C CYS A 101 -12.23 19.92 13.66
N GLN A 102 -13.33 20.68 13.55
CA GLN A 102 -13.66 21.85 14.38
C GLN A 102 -14.90 21.58 15.23
N ALA A 103 -14.83 20.58 16.09
CA ALA A 103 -15.91 20.16 16.98
C ALA A 103 -15.96 20.93 18.33
N SER A 104 -15.25 22.06 18.45
CA SER A 104 -15.21 22.91 19.66
C SER A 104 -15.92 24.26 19.53
N GLY A 105 -16.48 24.58 18.36
CA GLY A 105 -16.85 25.96 17.98
C GLY A 105 -18.30 26.25 17.59
N GLY A 106 -19.22 25.28 17.62
CA GLY A 106 -20.59 25.47 17.13
C GLY A 106 -21.58 24.37 17.48
N ALA A 107 -22.85 24.57 17.10
CA ALA A 107 -23.99 23.71 17.40
C ALA A 107 -23.99 22.36 16.65
N GLU A 108 -23.05 22.15 15.74
CA GLU A 108 -22.77 20.87 15.08
C GLU A 108 -21.26 20.79 14.80
N PRO A 109 -20.63 19.61 14.90
CA PRO A 109 -19.22 19.45 14.53
C PRO A 109 -19.03 19.68 13.03
N SER A 110 -18.15 20.61 12.69
CA SER A 110 -17.88 21.00 11.31
C SER A 110 -16.41 20.81 10.94
N TRP A 111 -16.16 20.71 9.63
CA TRP A 111 -14.82 20.65 9.08
C TRP A 111 -14.31 22.06 8.76
N GLY A 112 -13.16 22.42 9.34
CA GLY A 112 -12.38 23.59 8.95
C GLY A 112 -11.31 23.24 7.92
N THR A 113 -10.67 24.26 7.37
CA THR A 113 -9.51 24.12 6.47
C THR A 113 -8.22 24.55 7.17
N LEU A 114 -7.14 23.81 6.96
CA LEU A 114 -5.79 24.26 7.28
C LEU A 114 -5.41 25.47 6.42
N SER A 115 -4.47 26.27 6.90
CA SER A 115 -3.96 27.45 6.18
C SER A 115 -3.17 27.03 4.93
N ASP A 116 -3.21 27.86 3.89
CA ASP A 116 -2.38 27.67 2.70
C ASP A 116 -0.89 27.59 3.08
N GLY A 117 -0.17 26.64 2.48
CA GLY A 117 1.22 26.34 2.79
C GLY A 117 1.44 25.43 4.01
N ALA A 118 0.39 25.01 4.72
CA ALA A 118 0.52 23.98 5.74
C ALA A 118 0.94 22.65 5.10
N SER A 119 1.84 21.92 5.76
CA SER A 119 2.23 20.57 5.35
C SER A 119 1.01 19.65 5.38
N CYS A 120 0.85 18.85 4.34
CA CYS A 120 -0.22 17.87 4.19
C CYS A 120 0.33 16.62 3.49
N SER A 121 -0.52 15.61 3.32
CA SER A 121 -0.24 14.50 2.43
C SER A 121 -1.47 14.22 1.57
N ASP A 122 -1.27 14.12 0.26
CA ASP A 122 -2.28 13.80 -0.75
C ASP A 122 -2.52 12.28 -0.85
N GLY A 123 -1.76 11.49 -0.09
CA GLY A 123 -1.85 10.03 -0.02
C GLY A 123 -1.08 9.31 -1.13
N ASP A 124 -0.40 10.04 -2.01
CA ASP A 124 0.45 9.50 -3.06
C ASP A 124 1.90 9.41 -2.57
N ALA A 125 2.44 8.19 -2.46
CA ALA A 125 3.83 7.99 -2.04
C ALA A 125 4.85 8.54 -3.06
N CYS A 126 4.42 8.91 -4.25
CA CYS A 126 5.25 9.40 -5.36
C CYS A 126 5.27 10.92 -5.50
N THR A 127 4.58 11.65 -4.65
CA THR A 127 4.58 13.12 -4.65
C THR A 127 5.46 13.65 -3.53
N THR A 128 6.01 14.85 -3.73
CA THR A 128 6.80 15.57 -2.71
C THR A 128 6.40 17.04 -2.68
N GLU A 129 6.89 17.77 -1.67
CA GLU A 129 6.58 19.19 -1.48
C GLU A 129 5.06 19.44 -1.37
N GLU A 130 4.41 18.61 -0.55
CA GLU A 130 2.96 18.58 -0.37
C GLU A 130 2.50 19.69 0.59
N THR A 131 1.67 20.59 0.08
CA THR A 131 1.14 21.71 0.86
C THR A 131 -0.33 21.99 0.55
N CYS A 132 -1.03 22.48 1.57
CA CYS A 132 -2.42 22.89 1.41
C CYS A 132 -2.53 24.13 0.54
N ALA A 133 -3.45 24.11 -0.41
CA ALA A 133 -3.88 25.27 -1.18
C ALA A 133 -5.40 25.25 -1.30
N SER A 134 -6.07 26.25 -0.74
CA SER A 134 -7.54 26.37 -0.74
C SER A 134 -8.26 25.13 -0.19
N GLY A 135 -7.70 24.53 0.87
CA GLY A 135 -8.29 23.36 1.54
C GLY A 135 -8.09 22.02 0.82
N VAL A 136 -7.25 21.98 -0.21
CA VAL A 136 -6.86 20.76 -0.93
C VAL A 136 -5.35 20.56 -0.79
N CYS A 137 -4.90 19.33 -0.56
CA CYS A 137 -3.48 19.02 -0.55
C CYS A 137 -2.98 19.00 -2.00
N THR A 138 -1.94 19.77 -2.27
CA THR A 138 -1.33 19.89 -3.60
C THR A 138 0.15 19.56 -3.49
N SER A 139 0.68 18.88 -4.50
CA SER A 139 2.09 18.52 -4.61
C SER A 139 2.76 19.31 -5.74
N ALA A 140 4.00 19.73 -5.49
CA ALA A 140 4.81 20.46 -6.46
C ALA A 140 6.01 19.65 -6.99
N GLY A 141 6.37 18.56 -6.32
CA GLY A 141 7.46 17.68 -6.70
C GLY A 141 7.01 16.24 -6.95
N THR A 142 7.86 15.50 -7.64
CA THR A 142 7.73 14.05 -7.87
C THR A 142 8.91 13.35 -7.23
N LEU A 143 8.66 12.21 -6.58
CA LEU A 143 9.69 11.40 -5.97
C LEU A 143 10.65 10.85 -7.04
N ASP A 144 11.93 11.18 -6.91
CA ASP A 144 12.98 10.61 -7.75
C ASP A 144 13.35 9.20 -7.24
N CYS A 145 13.01 8.20 -8.04
CA CYS A 145 13.28 6.80 -7.73
C CYS A 145 14.48 6.23 -8.50
N GLU A 146 15.22 7.05 -9.26
CA GLU A 146 16.39 6.58 -9.99
C GLU A 146 17.44 6.00 -9.04
N THR A 147 17.90 4.78 -9.34
CA THR A 147 18.84 4.05 -8.48
C THR A 147 20.31 4.39 -8.78
N GLY A 148 20.57 4.92 -9.99
CA GLY A 148 21.91 5.09 -10.54
C GLY A 148 22.58 3.78 -11.00
N ASP A 149 21.91 2.64 -10.85
CA ASP A 149 22.40 1.32 -11.29
C ASP A 149 21.70 0.92 -12.60
N PRO A 150 22.44 0.70 -13.71
CA PRO A 150 21.84 0.31 -14.99
C PRO A 150 21.08 -1.03 -14.91
N CYS A 151 21.41 -1.89 -13.95
CA CYS A 151 20.82 -3.21 -13.74
C CYS A 151 19.59 -3.20 -12.83
N ILE A 152 19.28 -2.05 -12.22
CA ILE A 152 18.13 -1.89 -11.33
C ILE A 152 17.35 -0.65 -11.74
N ALA A 153 16.22 -0.84 -12.40
CA ALA A 153 15.31 0.26 -12.69
C ALA A 153 14.49 0.56 -11.44
N GLY A 154 14.55 1.82 -11.01
CA GLY A 154 13.61 2.36 -10.04
C GLY A 154 12.32 2.77 -10.74
N SER A 155 11.21 2.56 -10.07
CA SER A 155 9.92 3.09 -10.49
C SER A 155 9.16 3.52 -9.25
N CYS A 156 8.26 4.47 -9.40
CA CYS A 156 7.45 4.90 -8.28
C CYS A 156 6.08 4.21 -8.32
N ASP A 157 5.75 3.53 -7.23
CA ASP A 157 4.44 2.97 -6.95
C ASP A 157 3.70 3.91 -6.01
N HIS A 158 2.49 4.33 -6.38
CA HIS A 158 1.73 5.37 -5.67
C HIS A 158 1.31 4.97 -4.24
N GLU A 159 1.39 3.69 -3.87
CA GLU A 159 1.08 3.20 -2.52
C GLU A 159 2.34 2.82 -1.74
N LEU A 160 3.34 2.23 -2.41
CA LEU A 160 4.56 1.70 -1.78
C LEU A 160 5.76 2.63 -1.86
N GLY A 161 5.71 3.70 -2.67
CA GLY A 161 6.83 4.59 -2.97
C GLY A 161 7.80 3.96 -3.99
N CYS A 162 9.09 4.21 -3.83
CA CYS A 162 10.08 3.68 -4.78
C CYS A 162 10.17 2.15 -4.71
N VAL A 163 9.82 1.49 -5.82
CA VAL A 163 9.98 0.07 -6.06
C VAL A 163 11.08 -0.16 -7.09
N THR A 164 11.72 -1.33 -7.04
CA THR A 164 12.84 -1.66 -7.93
C THR A 164 12.57 -2.92 -8.72
N THR A 165 12.96 -2.90 -9.99
CA THR A 165 12.88 -4.06 -10.89
C THR A 165 14.24 -4.32 -11.53
N ALA A 166 14.57 -5.60 -11.70
CA ALA A 166 15.78 -5.99 -12.41
C ALA A 166 15.63 -5.66 -13.90
N THR A 167 16.68 -5.13 -14.51
CA THR A 167 16.70 -4.86 -15.96
C THR A 167 17.57 -5.87 -16.69
N THR A 168 17.47 -5.88 -18.01
CA THR A 168 18.39 -6.56 -18.93
C THR A 168 19.12 -5.53 -19.80
N ALA A 169 19.35 -4.33 -19.27
CA ALA A 169 20.02 -3.27 -20.00
C ALA A 169 21.51 -3.63 -20.25
N ALA A 170 22.12 -2.93 -21.20
CA ALA A 170 23.57 -2.95 -21.32
C ALA A 170 24.20 -2.27 -20.09
N CYS A 171 25.34 -2.78 -19.65
CA CYS A 171 26.10 -2.26 -18.52
C CYS A 171 27.60 -2.42 -18.80
N ASP A 172 28.43 -2.12 -17.81
CA ASP A 172 29.88 -2.32 -17.82
C ASP A 172 30.22 -3.06 -16.52
N ASP A 173 30.79 -4.27 -16.63
CA ASP A 173 31.15 -5.09 -15.47
C ASP A 173 32.49 -4.69 -14.84
N GLY A 174 33.16 -3.69 -15.43
CA GLY A 174 34.44 -3.15 -15.01
C GLY A 174 35.64 -3.93 -15.51
N ASP A 175 35.46 -5.04 -16.23
CA ASP A 175 36.55 -5.74 -16.91
C ASP A 175 36.74 -5.18 -18.33
N PRO A 176 37.88 -4.56 -18.65
CA PRO A 176 38.13 -4.08 -20.01
C PRO A 176 38.17 -5.21 -21.06
N CYS A 177 38.24 -6.48 -20.64
CA CYS A 177 38.31 -7.63 -21.54
C CYS A 177 36.97 -8.22 -21.96
N THR A 178 35.87 -7.78 -21.36
CA THR A 178 34.51 -8.21 -21.66
C THR A 178 33.85 -7.16 -22.54
N VAL A 179 33.12 -7.60 -23.56
CA VAL A 179 32.35 -6.70 -24.40
C VAL A 179 30.91 -7.18 -24.53
N GLY A 180 29.98 -6.23 -24.52
CA GLY A 180 28.55 -6.53 -24.58
C GLY A 180 27.99 -7.02 -23.24
N ASP A 181 28.47 -6.47 -22.12
CA ASP A 181 27.96 -6.80 -20.79
C ASP A 181 26.49 -6.44 -20.66
N THR A 182 25.77 -7.31 -19.96
CA THR A 182 24.33 -7.17 -19.80
C THR A 182 23.93 -7.47 -18.37
N CYS A 183 22.90 -6.78 -17.94
CA CYS A 183 22.32 -7.00 -16.64
C CYS A 183 21.61 -8.34 -16.58
N ALA A 184 21.96 -9.15 -15.58
CA ALA A 184 21.22 -10.34 -15.20
C ALA A 184 21.22 -10.48 -13.68
N ASP A 185 20.06 -10.85 -13.12
CA ASP A 185 19.87 -11.01 -11.67
C ASP A 185 20.34 -9.80 -10.85
N ARG A 186 20.10 -8.58 -11.37
CA ARG A 186 20.46 -7.27 -10.77
C ARG A 186 21.98 -7.02 -10.69
N VAL A 187 22.78 -7.75 -11.43
CA VAL A 187 24.23 -7.58 -11.48
C VAL A 187 24.65 -7.46 -12.94
N CYS A 188 25.64 -6.61 -13.22
CA CYS A 188 26.24 -6.57 -14.54
C CYS A 188 27.05 -7.84 -14.75
N GLN A 189 26.65 -8.66 -15.73
CA GLN A 189 27.37 -9.87 -16.09
C GLN A 189 28.22 -9.60 -17.33
N ALA A 190 29.45 -10.11 -17.29
CA ALA A 190 30.37 -10.19 -18.42
C ALA A 190 29.64 -10.66 -19.68
N GLY A 191 29.87 -9.93 -20.77
CA GLY A 191 29.44 -10.33 -22.10
C GLY A 191 30.08 -11.65 -22.53
N GLY A 192 29.45 -12.30 -23.52
CA GLY A 192 29.96 -13.56 -24.08
C GLY A 192 31.16 -13.39 -25.02
N ASP A 193 31.39 -12.16 -25.49
CA ASP A 193 32.46 -11.81 -26.41
C ASP A 193 33.67 -11.27 -25.61
N THR A 194 34.86 -11.72 -25.98
CA THR A 194 36.12 -11.19 -25.43
C THR A 194 36.64 -10.06 -26.31
N LEU A 195 37.19 -9.01 -25.70
CA LEU A 195 37.85 -7.92 -26.43
C LEU A 195 38.96 -8.47 -27.35
N ALA A 196 38.85 -8.17 -28.65
CA ALA A 196 39.87 -8.53 -29.62
C ALA A 196 41.07 -7.57 -29.47
N CYS A 197 42.20 -8.12 -29.03
CA CYS A 197 43.43 -7.37 -28.76
C CYS A 197 44.49 -7.50 -29.86
N ASP A 198 44.15 -8.05 -31.03
CA ASP A 198 45.11 -8.19 -32.14
C ASP A 198 45.56 -6.81 -32.65
N ASP A 199 46.83 -6.44 -32.44
CA ASP A 199 47.41 -5.18 -32.94
C ASP A 199 48.00 -5.30 -34.35
N SER A 200 47.84 -6.47 -34.98
CA SER A 200 48.39 -6.85 -36.27
C SER A 200 49.91 -6.86 -36.34
N ASP A 201 50.62 -6.84 -35.19
CA ASP A 201 52.06 -7.07 -35.12
C ASP A 201 52.33 -8.56 -34.82
N ALA A 202 52.92 -9.28 -35.77
CA ALA A 202 53.24 -10.69 -35.55
C ALA A 202 54.36 -10.92 -34.49
N CYS A 203 55.00 -9.84 -34.02
CA CYS A 203 56.05 -9.88 -33.00
C CYS A 203 55.54 -9.73 -31.55
N THR A 204 54.23 -9.61 -31.35
CA THR A 204 53.59 -9.58 -30.04
C THR A 204 52.73 -10.84 -29.84
N VAL A 205 52.51 -11.21 -28.58
CA VAL A 205 51.41 -12.09 -28.18
C VAL A 205 50.36 -11.19 -27.59
N ASP A 206 49.28 -11.04 -28.34
CA ASP A 206 48.14 -10.28 -27.91
C ASP A 206 47.28 -11.12 -26.99
N SER A 207 47.11 -10.64 -25.76
CA SER A 207 46.22 -11.26 -24.80
C SER A 207 45.39 -10.19 -24.12
N CYS A 208 44.15 -10.54 -23.80
CA CYS A 208 43.36 -9.69 -22.93
C CYS A 208 43.56 -10.12 -21.49
N VAL A 209 44.12 -9.24 -20.67
CA VAL A 209 44.42 -9.49 -19.27
C VAL A 209 43.36 -8.81 -18.40
N ALA A 210 42.63 -9.61 -17.62
CA ALA A 210 41.55 -9.14 -16.75
C ALA A 210 42.00 -7.95 -15.87
N GLY A 211 41.25 -6.86 -15.93
CA GLY A 211 41.52 -5.62 -15.19
C GLY A 211 42.68 -4.75 -15.73
N LEU A 212 43.42 -5.22 -16.75
CA LEU A 212 44.45 -4.43 -17.45
C LEU A 212 44.01 -4.05 -18.87
N GLY A 213 43.25 -4.92 -19.54
CA GLY A 213 42.81 -4.76 -20.93
C GLY A 213 43.77 -5.46 -21.89
N CYS A 214 43.90 -4.93 -23.10
CA CYS A 214 44.82 -5.50 -24.08
C CYS A 214 46.27 -5.35 -23.65
N ASP A 215 46.95 -6.49 -23.54
CA ASP A 215 48.37 -6.62 -23.28
C ASP A 215 49.02 -7.23 -24.53
N HIS A 216 50.02 -6.52 -25.06
CA HIS A 216 50.72 -6.88 -26.27
C HIS A 216 52.14 -7.26 -25.88
N ASP A 217 52.30 -8.48 -25.37
CA ASP A 217 53.58 -8.93 -24.84
C ASP A 217 54.55 -9.14 -26.01
N PRO A 218 55.66 -8.37 -26.12
CA PRO A 218 56.64 -8.55 -27.18
C PRO A 218 57.29 -9.92 -27.03
N ASN A 219 57.26 -10.71 -28.09
CA ASN A 219 57.14 -12.13 -27.91
C ASN A 219 58.35 -12.96 -28.33
N ALA A 220 58.49 -14.04 -27.57
CA ALA A 220 59.25 -15.26 -27.75
C ALA A 220 58.63 -16.32 -28.72
N LEU A 221 57.64 -16.02 -29.61
CA LEU A 221 57.20 -16.95 -30.69
C LEU A 221 58.08 -16.86 -31.94
N CYS A 222 58.99 -15.89 -32.01
CA CYS A 222 60.09 -15.96 -32.95
C CYS A 222 61.06 -17.10 -32.58
N ASP A 223 61.06 -17.53 -31.31
CA ASP A 223 61.92 -18.60 -30.81
C ASP A 223 61.46 -19.97 -31.35
N ASP A 224 62.13 -20.45 -32.39
CA ASP A 224 61.90 -21.80 -32.93
C ASP A 224 62.52 -22.91 -32.06
N HIS A 225 63.04 -22.53 -30.89
CA HIS A 225 63.73 -23.39 -29.94
C HIS A 225 64.93 -24.12 -30.56
N ASP A 226 65.45 -23.63 -31.69
CA ASP A 226 66.71 -24.08 -32.25
C ASP A 226 67.86 -23.23 -31.65
N PRO A 227 68.73 -23.81 -30.81
CA PRO A 227 69.86 -23.08 -30.23
C PRO A 227 70.90 -22.62 -31.26
N CYS A 228 70.74 -22.97 -32.54
CA CYS A 228 71.64 -22.62 -33.64
C CYS A 228 71.15 -21.42 -34.48
N THR A 229 69.92 -20.96 -34.29
CA THR A 229 69.35 -19.79 -34.94
C THR A 229 69.31 -18.61 -33.98
N HIS A 230 69.37 -17.41 -34.53
CA HIS A 230 69.15 -16.16 -33.83
C HIS A 230 67.79 -15.61 -34.24
N ASP A 231 66.85 -15.70 -33.31
CA ASP A 231 65.48 -15.29 -33.53
C ASP A 231 65.37 -13.79 -33.33
N SER A 232 65.04 -13.09 -34.42
CA SER A 232 65.06 -11.64 -34.50
C SER A 232 63.74 -11.15 -35.08
N CYS A 233 63.03 -10.32 -34.31
CA CYS A 233 61.87 -9.61 -34.81
C CYS A 233 62.31 -8.38 -35.60
N LEU A 234 61.98 -8.34 -36.89
CA LEU A 234 62.29 -7.23 -37.78
C LEU A 234 61.24 -6.12 -37.62
N MET A 235 61.68 -4.86 -37.74
CA MET A 235 60.79 -3.69 -37.78
C MET A 235 59.75 -3.86 -38.90
N GLY A 236 58.48 -4.06 -38.52
CA GLY A 236 57.36 -4.33 -39.43
C GLY A 236 56.69 -5.70 -39.28
N GLY A 237 56.83 -6.36 -38.12
CA GLY A 237 56.07 -7.56 -37.76
C GLY A 237 56.45 -8.82 -38.54
N ASN A 238 57.72 -8.96 -38.98
CA ASN A 238 58.19 -10.19 -39.63
C ASN A 238 59.18 -10.91 -38.72
N CYS A 239 58.90 -12.20 -38.45
CA CYS A 239 59.83 -13.06 -37.75
C CYS A 239 60.96 -13.55 -38.66
N GLN A 240 62.20 -13.38 -38.20
CA GLN A 240 63.40 -13.86 -38.88
C GLN A 240 64.20 -14.75 -37.93
N ASN A 241 64.37 -16.01 -38.31
CA ASN A 241 65.21 -16.98 -37.59
C ASN A 241 66.42 -17.27 -38.48
N THR A 242 67.60 -16.78 -38.09
CA THR A 242 68.83 -16.85 -38.91
C THR A 242 70.02 -17.43 -38.22
#